data_AF-A0A3M1HW56-F1
#
_entry.id   AF-A0A3M1HW56-F1
#
_cell.length_a   1.000
_cell.length_b   1.000
_cell.length_c   1.000
_cell.angle_alpha   90.00
_cell.angle_beta   90.00
_cell.angle_gamma   90.00
#
_symmetry.space_group_name_H-M   'P 1'
#
loop_
_entity.id
_entity.type
_entity.pdbx_description
1 polymer ?
#
loop_
_entity_poly.entity_id
_entity_poly.type
_entity_poly.pdbx_seq_one_letter_code
_entity_poly.pdbx_strand_id
1 'polypeptide(L)'
;LCFFFFFLAPLIEEIFFRAFLYPPLRQKMGKGLAMMAVSLLFAFLHPGFYSILPIFVLAMALVILFEKTQNIWPCVFLHFLNNSLTMVKVILLREFLG
;
A
#
# COMPACT_ATOMS: atom_id res chain seq x y z
N LEU A 1 11.83 -13.33 -13.63
CA LEU A 1 11.35 -12.01 -14.11
C LEU A 1 10.07 -11.56 -13.40
N CYS A 2 8.96 -12.32 -13.39
CA CYS A 2 7.71 -11.91 -12.74
C CYS A 2 7.80 -11.66 -11.22
N PHE A 3 8.48 -12.53 -10.46
CA PHE A 3 8.67 -12.35 -9.01
C PHE A 3 9.40 -11.05 -8.64
N PHE A 4 10.29 -10.57 -9.51
CA PHE A 4 11.05 -9.34 -9.28
C PHE A 4 10.13 -8.13 -9.31
N PHE A 5 9.18 -8.08 -10.25
CA PHE A 5 8.17 -7.03 -10.32
C PHE A 5 7.20 -7.04 -9.13
N PHE A 6 6.81 -8.23 -8.66
CA PHE A 6 5.88 -8.37 -7.54
C PHE A 6 6.44 -7.87 -6.21
N PHE A 7 7.75 -7.92 -6.03
CA PHE A 7 8.41 -7.39 -4.83
C PHE A 7 8.90 -5.95 -5.01
N LEU A 8 9.46 -5.65 -6.19
CA LEU A 8 10.08 -4.35 -6.46
C LEU A 8 9.05 -3.22 -6.50
N ALA A 9 7.85 -3.47 -7.03
CA ALA A 9 6.78 -2.47 -7.05
C ALA A 9 6.36 -2.06 -5.61
N PRO A 10 5.96 -2.99 -4.71
CA PRO A 10 5.71 -2.66 -3.31
C PRO A 10 6.90 -1.96 -2.64
N LEU A 11 8.14 -2.40 -2.90
CA LEU A 11 9.32 -1.75 -2.31
C LEU A 11 9.44 -0.28 -2.71
N ILE A 12 9.34 0.03 -4.00
CA ILE A 12 9.43 1.41 -4.51
C ILE A 12 8.28 2.26 -3.97
N GLU A 13 7.07 1.71 -3.95
CA GLU A 13 5.90 2.39 -3.40
C GLU A 13 6.08 2.69 -1.91
N GLU A 14 6.53 1.73 -1.11
CA GLU A 14 6.79 1.96 0.31
C GLU A 14 7.89 3.01 0.54
N ILE A 15 8.97 2.99 -0.23
CA ILE A 15 10.02 4.02 -0.16
C ILE A 15 9.41 5.41 -0.43
N PHE A 16 8.65 5.56 -1.51
CA PHE A 16 8.08 6.84 -1.90
C PHE A 16 7.05 7.34 -0.88
N PHE A 17 6.07 6.51 -0.52
CA PHE A 17 4.96 6.97 0.33
C PHE A 17 5.36 7.06 1.80
N ARG A 18 6.17 6.13 2.33
CA ARG A 18 6.41 6.01 3.78
C ARG A 18 7.72 6.68 4.18
N ALA A 19 8.81 6.43 3.45
CA ALA A 19 10.10 7.03 3.79
C ALA A 19 10.24 8.48 3.28
N PHE A 20 9.66 8.81 2.12
CA PHE A 20 9.83 10.12 1.50
C PHE A 20 8.63 11.07 1.73
N LEU A 21 7.41 10.67 1.38
CA LEU A 21 6.26 11.58 1.35
C LEU A 21 5.62 11.81 2.73
N TYR A 22 5.43 10.75 3.52
CA TYR A 22 4.74 10.83 4.80
C TYR A 22 5.44 11.69 5.87
N PRO A 23 6.78 11.61 6.09
CA PRO A 23 7.44 12.36 7.16
C PRO A 23 7.30 13.89 7.07
N PRO A 24 7.54 14.55 5.91
CA PRO A 24 7.35 16.00 5.80
C PRO A 24 5.88 16.41 5.92
N LEU A 25 4.92 15.61 5.43
CA LEU A 25 3.49 15.88 5.64
C LEU A 25 3.12 15.77 7.11
N ARG A 26 3.56 14.71 7.79
CA ARG A 26 3.34 14.50 9.24
C ARG A 26 3.86 15.68 10.06
N GLN A 27 5.00 16.26 9.68
CA GLN A 27 5.53 17.46 10.33
C GLN A 27 4.70 18.72 10.06
N LYS A 28 4.19 18.90 8.83
CA LYS A 28 3.48 20.13 8.42
C LYS A 28 2.01 20.19 8.85
N MET A 29 1.28 19.08 8.78
CA MET A 29 -0.17 19.04 9.02
C MET A 29 -0.59 18.10 10.15
N GLY A 30 0.38 17.52 10.86
CA GLY A 30 0.14 16.59 11.97
C GLY A 30 -0.18 15.17 11.50
N LYS A 31 -0.14 14.24 12.46
CA LYS A 31 -0.24 12.80 12.23
C LYS A 31 -1.51 12.39 11.49
N GLY A 32 -2.69 12.76 12.01
CA GLY A 32 -3.97 12.29 11.46
C GLY A 32 -4.21 12.74 10.01
N LEU A 33 -4.02 14.02 9.72
CA LEU A 33 -4.21 14.56 8.37
C LEU A 33 -3.19 13.98 7.38
N ALA A 34 -1.93 13.83 7.78
CA ALA A 34 -0.90 13.25 6.92
C ALA A 34 -1.19 11.78 6.58
N MET A 35 -1.65 10.98 7.55
CA MET A 35 -2.02 9.58 7.32
C MET A 35 -3.18 9.47 6.32
N MET A 36 -4.22 10.30 6.47
CA MET A 36 -5.35 10.31 5.53
C MET A 36 -4.92 10.78 4.14
N ALA A 37 -4.16 11.87 4.04
CA ALA A 37 -3.72 12.43 2.76
C ALA A 37 -2.85 11.45 1.97
N VAL A 38 -1.84 10.84 2.62
CA VAL A 38 -0.96 9.86 1.98
C VAL A 38 -1.73 8.61 1.56
N SER A 39 -2.66 8.13 2.39
CA SER A 39 -3.43 6.93 2.08
C SER A 39 -4.44 7.15 0.95
N LEU A 40 -5.07 8.33 0.89
CA LEU A 40 -5.96 8.69 -0.21
C LEU A 40 -5.17 8.82 -1.51
N LEU A 41 -4.05 9.53 -1.50
CA LEU A 41 -3.21 9.70 -2.69
C LEU A 41 -2.74 8.33 -3.21
N PHE A 42 -2.30 7.44 -2.32
CA PHE A 42 -1.94 6.07 -2.66
C PHE A 42 -3.09 5.35 -3.37
N ALA A 43 -4.29 5.39 -2.80
CA ALA A 43 -5.46 4.71 -3.35
C ALA A 43 -5.92 5.26 -4.71
N PHE A 44 -5.91 6.58 -4.90
CA PHE A 44 -6.34 7.21 -6.15
C PHE A 44 -5.35 7.06 -7.31
N LEU A 45 -4.07 6.80 -7.01
CA LEU A 45 -3.06 6.51 -8.05
C LEU A 45 -3.15 5.07 -8.58
N HIS A 46 -3.93 4.21 -7.92
CA HIS A 46 -4.15 2.85 -8.38
C HIS A 46 -5.31 2.78 -9.38
N PRO A 47 -5.21 1.90 -10.41
CA PRO A 47 -6.26 1.75 -11.40
C PRO A 47 -7.49 1.03 -10.82
N GLY A 48 -8.67 1.42 -11.33
CA GLY A 48 -9.96 0.79 -11.01
C GLY A 48 -10.70 1.49 -9.87
N PHE A 49 -11.96 1.87 -10.12
CA PHE A 49 -12.78 2.55 -9.11
C PHE A 49 -13.09 1.64 -7.91
N TYR A 50 -13.38 0.36 -8.16
CA TYR A 50 -13.74 -0.60 -7.13
C TYR A 50 -12.59 -0.98 -6.18
N SER A 51 -11.35 -0.75 -6.58
CA SER A 51 -10.15 -1.03 -5.78
C SER A 51 -9.75 0.13 -4.86
N ILE A 52 -10.31 1.34 -5.02
CA ILE A 52 -9.93 2.51 -4.23
C ILE A 52 -10.14 2.26 -2.73
N LEU A 53 -11.32 1.78 -2.33
CA LEU A 53 -11.64 1.55 -0.91
C LEU A 53 -10.71 0.49 -0.26
N PRO A 54 -10.54 -0.73 -0.80
CA PRO A 54 -9.64 -1.71 -0.20
C PRO A 54 -8.18 -1.25 -0.19
N ILE A 55 -7.73 -0.54 -1.23
CA ILE A 55 -6.37 0.01 -1.28
C ILE A 55 -6.17 1.13 -0.26
N PHE A 56 -7.17 1.99 -0.05
CA PHE A 56 -7.13 3.02 0.99
C PHE A 56 -6.98 2.40 2.39
N VAL A 57 -7.74 1.34 2.68
CA VAL A 57 -7.65 0.61 3.96
C VAL A 57 -6.25 0.00 4.16
N LEU A 58 -5.70 -0.64 3.11
CA LEU A 58 -4.33 -1.14 3.14
C LEU A 58 -3.33 -0.01 3.39
N ALA A 59 -3.45 1.10 2.66
CA ALA A 59 -2.54 2.23 2.78
C ALA A 59 -2.57 2.86 4.18
N MET A 60 -3.75 2.95 4.80
CA MET A 60 -3.93 3.35 6.20
C MET A 60 -3.23 2.37 7.17
N ALA A 61 -3.40 1.07 6.97
CA ALA A 61 -2.72 0.07 7.80
C ALA A 61 -1.20 0.16 7.68
N LEU A 62 -0.68 0.36 6.46
CA LEU A 62 0.76 0.52 6.19
C LEU A 62 1.32 1.79 6.83
N VAL A 63 0.63 2.94 6.73
CA VAL A 63 1.12 4.17 7.37
C VAL A 63 1.05 4.10 8.90
N ILE A 64 0.05 3.41 9.47
CA ILE A 64 0.00 3.11 10.91
C ILE A 64 1.20 2.25 11.32
N LEU A 65 1.49 1.20 10.53
CA LEU A 65 2.61 0.29 10.79
C LEU A 65 3.95 1.03 10.71
N PHE A 66 4.13 1.88 9.69
CA PHE A 66 5.31 2.72 9.57
C PHE A 66 5.44 3.70 10.73
N GLU A 67 4.37 4.39 11.12
CA GLU A 67 4.39 5.34 12.24
C GLU A 67 4.83 4.66 13.55
N LYS A 68 4.42 3.40 13.77
CA LYS A 68 4.78 2.64 14.97
C LYS A 68 6.20 2.07 14.94
N THR A 69 6.66 1.63 13.77
CA THR A 69 7.92 0.87 13.63
C THR A 69 9.08 1.73 13.16
N GLN A 70 8.80 2.86 12.51
CA GLN A 70 9.76 3.69 11.78
C GLN A 70 10.61 2.87 10.80
N ASN A 71 10.04 1.79 10.26
CA ASN A 71 10.73 0.84 9.41
C ASN A 71 9.86 0.47 8.20
N ILE A 72 10.44 0.52 7.00
CA ILE A 72 9.73 0.18 5.77
C ILE A 72 9.59 -1.33 5.56
N TRP A 73 10.48 -2.17 6.08
CA TRP A 73 10.47 -3.60 5.80
C TRP A 73 9.19 -4.33 6.23
N PRO A 74 8.61 -4.06 7.42
CA PRO A 74 7.29 -4.59 7.79
C PRO A 74 6.18 -4.15 6.82
N CYS A 75 6.26 -2.91 6.33
CA CYS A 75 5.29 -2.37 5.38
C CYS A 75 5.42 -3.06 4.02
N VAL A 76 6.64 -3.22 3.51
CA VAL A 76 6.93 -3.92 2.25
C VAL A 76 6.43 -5.36 2.32
N PHE A 77 6.68 -6.06 3.43
CA PHE A 77 6.23 -7.44 3.62
C PHE A 77 4.69 -7.54 3.63
N LEU A 78 4.01 -6.68 4.40
CA LEU A 78 2.55 -6.68 4.48
C LEU A 78 1.91 -6.35 3.12
N HIS A 79 2.47 -5.37 2.43
CA HIS A 79 1.98 -4.96 1.12
C HIS A 79 2.19 -6.08 0.07
N PHE A 80 3.38 -6.68 0.02
CA PHE A 80 3.66 -7.83 -0.82
C PHE A 80 2.71 -9.01 -0.54
N LEU A 81 2.46 -9.31 0.74
CA LEU A 81 1.54 -10.37 1.14
C LEU A 81 0.10 -10.07 0.68
N ASN A 82 -0.38 -8.84 0.86
CA ASN A 82 -1.69 -8.44 0.40
C ASN A 82 -1.85 -8.59 -1.12
N ASN A 83 -0.84 -8.18 -1.89
CA ASN A 83 -0.86 -8.27 -3.34
C ASN A 83 -0.85 -9.73 -3.81
N SER A 84 -0.07 -10.58 -3.12
CA SER A 84 -0.03 -12.03 -3.39
C SER A 84 -1.38 -12.70 -3.11
N LEU A 85 -2.00 -12.40 -1.98
CA LEU A 85 -3.33 -12.91 -1.63
C LEU A 85 -4.42 -12.44 -2.60
N THR A 86 -4.34 -11.18 -3.04
CA THR A 86 -5.26 -10.62 -4.03
C THR A 86 -5.12 -11.34 -5.36
N MET A 87 -3.89 -11.60 -5.82
CA MET A 87 -3.65 -12.35 -7.05
C MET A 87 -4.24 -13.76 -6.98
N VAL A 88 -4.03 -14.47 -5.87
CA VAL A 88 -4.63 -15.82 -5.66
C VAL A 88 -6.16 -15.76 -5.73
N LYS A 89 -6.79 -14.79 -5.07
CA LYS A 89 -8.26 -14.62 -5.12
C LYS A 89 -8.78 -14.37 -6.54
N VAL A 90 -8.07 -13.55 -7.32
CA VAL A 90 -8.45 -13.26 -8.70
C VAL A 90 -8.36 -14.51 -9.57
N ILE A 91 -7.31 -15.33 -9.40
CA ILE A 91 -7.15 -16.60 -10.13
C ILE A 91 -8.28 -17.57 -9.79
N LEU A 92 -8.55 -17.79 -8.50
CA LEU A 92 -9.62 -18.69 -8.05
C LEU A 92 -11.00 -18.24 -8.53
N LEU A 93 -11.29 -16.94 -8.45
CA LEU A 93 -12.56 -16.39 -8.94
C LEU A 93 -12.71 -16.61 -10.44
N ARG A 94 -11.64 -16.45 -11.21
CA ARG A 94 -11.63 -16.70 -12.66
C ARG A 94 -11.89 -18.17 -12.99
N GLU A 95 -11.37 -19.11 -12.21
CA GLU A 95 -11.60 -20.56 -12.40
C GLU A 95 -13.03 -20.98 -12.03
N PHE A 96 -13.66 -20.33 -11.04
CA PHE A 96 -15.04 -20.65 -10.66
C PHE A 96 -16.09 -20.05 -11.62
N LEU A 97 -15.78 -18.91 -12.23
CA LEU A 97 -16.69 -18.20 -13.15
C LEU A 97 -16.49 -18.54 -14.63
N GLY A 98 -15.44 -19.30 -14.98
CA GLY A 98 -15.13 -19.74 -16.34
C GLY A 98 -15.51 -21.18 -16.57
#